data_AF-A0A924YI00-F1
#
_entry.id   AF-A0A924YI00-F1
#
_cell.length_a   1.000
_cell.length_b   1.000
_cell.length_c   1.000
_cell.angle_alpha   90.00
_cell.angle_beta   90.00
_cell.angle_gamma   90.00
#
_symmetry.space_group_name_H-M   'P 1'
#
loop_
_entity.id
_entity.type
_entity.pdbx_description
1 polymer ?
#
loop_
_entity_poly.entity_id
_entity_poly.type
_entity_poly.pdbx_seq_one_letter_code
_entity_poly.pdbx_strand_id
1 'polypeptide(L)'
;DATKRQQGFVLLMEGADPVIEPKQFGEWYERGIRILGTSWSRTRYAGGTRAPGPLTDIGRELLVEMTKYNAILDLSHMAEEACMESLQTYEGIIIASHANPRHFCDTDRHLSDEAIKLLAERDGVMGLVMLNLFWKTDYQPGDQTPFSRVLDAVDYICQLTGSAKHVGIGTDWFAGVGSDGVPEELDSVSDLWKIGAGLRERGYSDADVEAVMSGNFLRKLREALP
;
A
#
# COMPACT_ATOMS: atom_id res chain seq x y z
N ASP A 1 5.82 -4.51 27.71
CA ASP A 1 7.21 -4.20 28.10
C ASP A 1 7.95 -3.68 26.88
N ALA A 2 8.25 -2.38 26.85
CA ALA A 2 8.93 -1.76 25.72
C ALA A 2 10.33 -2.34 25.48
N THR A 3 10.96 -2.89 26.52
CA THR A 3 12.29 -3.53 26.44
C THR A 3 12.27 -4.89 25.72
N LYS A 4 11.08 -5.46 25.48
CA LYS A 4 10.88 -6.70 24.71
C LYS A 4 10.43 -6.45 23.28
N ARG A 5 10.16 -5.20 22.88
CA ARG A 5 9.73 -4.88 21.51
C ARG A 5 10.96 -4.85 20.60
N GLN A 6 10.98 -5.72 19.61
CA GLN A 6 11.99 -5.71 18.55
C GLN A 6 11.42 -5.02 17.32
N GLN A 7 12.29 -4.29 16.60
CA GLN A 7 11.93 -3.75 15.29
C GLN A 7 11.99 -4.87 14.26
N GLY A 8 10.90 -5.03 13.51
CA GLY A 8 10.82 -5.97 12.40
C GLY A 8 11.03 -5.23 11.08
N PHE A 9 11.79 -5.84 10.17
CA PHE A 9 11.97 -5.36 8.81
C PHE A 9 11.44 -6.43 7.86
N VAL A 10 10.63 -6.03 6.89
CA VAL A 10 10.16 -6.89 5.80
C VAL A 10 10.67 -6.30 4.51
N LEU A 11 11.35 -7.11 3.70
CA LEU A 11 11.92 -6.63 2.45
C LEU A 11 10.84 -6.62 1.36
N LEU A 12 10.58 -5.43 0.85
CA LEU A 12 9.73 -5.15 -0.30
C LEU A 12 10.63 -4.73 -1.47
N MET A 13 10.36 -5.26 -2.66
CA MET A 13 10.95 -4.76 -3.91
C MET A 13 9.90 -3.92 -4.65
N GLU A 14 10.15 -2.62 -4.76
CA GLU A 14 9.27 -1.66 -5.43
C GLU A 14 9.69 -1.53 -6.89
N GLY A 15 8.92 -2.15 -7.79
CA GLY A 15 9.28 -2.29 -9.19
C GLY A 15 10.12 -3.55 -9.43
N ALA A 16 9.60 -4.44 -10.29
CA ALA A 16 10.17 -5.78 -10.46
C ALA A 16 11.30 -5.87 -11.50
N ASP A 17 11.78 -4.77 -12.09
CA ASP A 17 12.87 -4.79 -13.09
C ASP A 17 14.17 -5.51 -12.66
N PRO A 18 14.55 -5.59 -11.36
CA PRO A 18 15.68 -6.42 -10.92
C PRO A 18 15.48 -7.93 -11.12
N VAL A 19 14.22 -8.41 -11.18
CA VAL A 19 13.89 -9.77 -11.60
C VAL A 19 13.99 -9.79 -13.12
N ILE A 20 15.03 -10.42 -13.69
CA ILE A 20 15.24 -10.39 -15.14
C ILE A 20 14.30 -11.37 -15.84
N GLU A 21 14.14 -12.56 -15.25
CA GLU A 21 13.21 -13.60 -15.72
C GLU A 21 12.30 -14.05 -14.57
N PRO A 22 10.99 -14.27 -14.79
CA PRO A 22 10.04 -14.68 -13.75
C PRO A 22 10.55 -15.75 -12.80
N LYS A 23 11.14 -16.82 -13.36
CA LYS A 23 11.71 -17.96 -12.61
C LYS A 23 12.80 -17.61 -11.58
N GLN A 24 13.41 -16.43 -11.69
CA GLN A 24 14.42 -15.96 -10.74
C GLN A 24 13.81 -15.45 -9.44
N PHE A 25 12.48 -15.30 -9.37
CA PHE A 25 11.82 -14.80 -8.17
C PHE A 25 12.16 -15.63 -6.92
N GLY A 26 12.30 -16.96 -7.06
CA GLY A 26 12.74 -17.83 -5.97
C GLY A 26 14.09 -17.42 -5.35
N GLU A 27 15.06 -17.01 -6.17
CA GLU A 27 16.37 -16.54 -5.67
C GLU A 27 16.24 -15.24 -4.87
N TRP A 28 15.35 -14.34 -5.28
CA TRP A 28 15.05 -13.11 -4.55
C TRP A 28 14.32 -13.40 -3.24
N TYR A 29 13.41 -14.38 -3.25
CA TYR A 29 12.72 -14.84 -2.05
C TYR A 29 13.69 -15.46 -1.04
N GLU A 30 14.64 -16.29 -1.49
CA GLU A 30 15.70 -16.84 -0.63
C GLU A 30 16.58 -15.75 -0.01
N ARG A 31 16.78 -14.63 -0.71
CA ARG A 31 17.51 -13.44 -0.20
C ARG A 31 16.68 -12.57 0.74
N GLY A 32 15.42 -12.92 0.99
CA GLY A 32 14.58 -12.27 1.99
C GLY A 32 13.46 -11.40 1.44
N ILE A 33 13.30 -11.25 0.12
CA ILE A 33 12.14 -10.55 -0.45
C ILE A 33 10.86 -11.30 -0.07
N ARG A 34 9.86 -10.56 0.41
CA ARG A 34 8.54 -11.11 0.79
C ARG A 34 7.39 -10.40 0.10
N ILE A 35 7.61 -9.15 -0.31
CA ILE A 35 6.63 -8.32 -0.99
C ILE A 35 7.25 -7.85 -2.32
N LEU A 36 6.50 -7.93 -3.41
CA LEU A 36 6.95 -7.45 -4.73
C LEU A 36 5.86 -6.58 -5.36
N GLY A 37 6.23 -5.35 -5.69
CA GLY A 37 5.46 -4.48 -6.58
C GLY A 37 5.92 -4.73 -8.02
N THR A 38 5.00 -5.10 -8.91
CA THR A 38 5.34 -5.30 -10.32
C THR A 38 5.66 -3.99 -11.04
N SER A 39 5.26 -2.86 -10.48
CA SER A 39 5.32 -1.52 -11.09
C SER A 39 6.01 -0.49 -10.19
N TRP A 40 6.51 0.58 -10.82
CA TRP A 40 6.80 1.87 -10.16
C TRP A 40 6.29 2.98 -11.09
N SER A 41 7.09 3.36 -12.08
CA SER A 41 6.53 3.77 -13.38
C SER A 41 6.24 2.50 -14.20
N ARG A 42 6.44 2.54 -15.52
CA ARG A 42 6.42 1.32 -16.34
C ARG A 42 7.67 0.48 -16.06
N THR A 43 7.46 -0.80 -15.78
CA THR A 43 8.52 -1.82 -15.73
C THR A 43 8.38 -2.75 -16.93
N ARG A 44 9.25 -3.75 -17.06
CA ARG A 44 9.05 -4.83 -18.04
C ARG A 44 7.83 -5.71 -17.75
N TYR A 45 7.31 -5.68 -16.53
CA TYR A 45 6.25 -6.58 -16.08
C TYR A 45 4.87 -5.96 -16.21
N ALA A 46 4.74 -4.65 -16.00
CA ALA A 46 3.44 -3.98 -15.94
C ALA A 46 3.54 -2.47 -16.23
N GLY A 47 2.42 -1.90 -16.68
CA GLY A 47 2.22 -0.45 -16.68
C GLY A 47 2.04 0.09 -15.27
N GLY A 48 2.54 1.30 -15.04
CA GLY A 48 2.52 1.93 -13.71
C GLY A 48 2.31 3.43 -13.74
N THR A 49 2.64 4.08 -12.63
CA THR A 49 2.40 5.52 -12.43
C THR A 49 3.08 6.38 -13.52
N ARG A 50 2.34 7.31 -14.10
CA ARG A 50 2.73 8.18 -15.24
C ARG A 50 3.08 7.44 -16.53
N ALA A 51 2.89 6.12 -16.59
CA ALA A 51 3.14 5.29 -17.76
C ALA A 51 2.18 4.08 -17.79
N PRO A 52 0.86 4.34 -17.88
CA PRO A 52 -0.17 3.31 -17.72
C PRO A 52 -0.07 2.21 -18.79
N GLY A 53 -0.64 1.06 -18.46
CA GLY A 53 -0.71 -0.11 -19.33
C GLY A 53 -1.04 -1.40 -18.56
N PRO A 54 -1.27 -2.51 -19.28
CA PRO A 54 -1.64 -3.79 -18.68
C PRO A 54 -0.45 -4.50 -18.03
N LEU A 55 -0.72 -5.68 -17.45
CA LEU A 55 0.30 -6.70 -17.27
C LEU A 55 0.82 -7.16 -18.64
N THR A 56 2.13 -7.33 -18.73
CA THR A 56 2.77 -8.01 -19.86
C THR A 56 2.67 -9.53 -19.71
N ASP A 57 3.01 -10.29 -20.74
CA ASP A 57 3.02 -11.76 -20.66
C ASP A 57 3.98 -12.27 -19.59
N ILE A 58 5.18 -11.69 -19.51
CA ILE A 58 6.15 -12.01 -18.44
C ILE A 58 5.67 -11.51 -17.07
N GLY A 59 4.81 -10.50 -17.02
CA GLY A 59 4.09 -10.04 -15.82
C GLY A 59 3.17 -11.12 -15.26
N ARG A 60 2.34 -11.71 -16.13
CA ARG A 60 1.46 -12.82 -15.76
C ARG A 60 2.27 -14.03 -15.30
N GLU A 61 3.37 -14.36 -15.99
CA GLU A 61 4.27 -15.44 -15.58
C GLU A 61 4.91 -15.19 -14.21
N LEU A 62 5.33 -13.94 -13.93
CA LEU A 62 5.89 -13.57 -12.63
C LEU A 62 4.87 -13.74 -11.50
N LEU A 63 3.61 -13.32 -11.72
CA LEU A 63 2.54 -13.54 -10.75
C LEU A 63 2.34 -15.04 -10.46
N VAL A 64 2.37 -15.90 -11.48
CA VAL A 64 2.30 -17.35 -11.29
C VAL A 64 3.52 -17.89 -10.52
N GLU A 65 4.72 -17.36 -10.76
CA GLU A 65 5.91 -17.80 -10.00
C GLU A 65 5.83 -17.41 -8.52
N MET A 66 5.33 -16.21 -8.22
CA MET A 66 5.20 -15.68 -6.86
C MET A 66 4.30 -16.54 -5.97
N THR A 67 3.25 -17.17 -6.52
CA THR A 67 2.32 -18.01 -5.73
C THR A 67 3.02 -19.22 -5.11
N LYS A 68 4.07 -19.75 -5.76
CA LYS A 68 4.85 -20.90 -5.26
C LYS A 68 5.55 -20.63 -3.93
N TYR A 69 5.76 -19.35 -3.61
CA TYR A 69 6.47 -18.89 -2.42
C TYR A 69 5.56 -18.16 -1.43
N ASN A 70 4.25 -18.14 -1.67
CA ASN A 70 3.27 -17.38 -0.87
C ASN A 70 3.68 -15.90 -0.72
N ALA A 71 4.25 -15.32 -1.79
CA ALA A 71 4.70 -13.93 -1.75
C ALA A 71 3.52 -12.96 -1.78
N ILE A 72 3.72 -11.78 -1.19
CA ILE A 72 2.71 -10.73 -1.22
C ILE A 72 2.89 -9.91 -2.50
N LEU A 73 1.81 -9.75 -3.27
CA LEU A 73 1.76 -8.80 -4.37
C LEU A 73 1.38 -7.41 -3.83
N ASP A 74 2.18 -6.41 -4.20
CA ASP A 74 1.89 -5.01 -3.92
C ASP A 74 1.31 -4.30 -5.16
N LEU A 75 0.11 -3.75 -5.01
CA LEU A 75 -0.60 -3.00 -6.04
C LEU A 75 -0.19 -1.53 -6.11
N SER A 76 0.54 -1.01 -5.12
CA SER A 76 1.08 0.34 -5.20
C SER A 76 1.79 0.55 -6.53
N HIS A 77 1.61 1.74 -7.12
CA HIS A 77 2.14 2.11 -8.43
C HIS A 77 1.55 1.42 -9.67
N MET A 78 0.83 0.31 -9.55
CA MET A 78 0.23 -0.38 -10.70
C MET A 78 -0.82 0.51 -11.38
N ALA A 79 -0.83 0.53 -12.70
CA ALA A 79 -1.89 1.19 -13.47
C ALA A 79 -3.23 0.42 -13.29
N GLU A 80 -4.35 1.12 -13.48
CA GLU A 80 -5.71 0.56 -13.27
C GLU A 80 -5.90 -0.81 -13.94
N GLU A 81 -5.57 -0.91 -15.23
CA GLU A 81 -5.76 -2.14 -16.02
C GLU A 81 -4.98 -3.32 -15.43
N ALA A 82 -3.69 -3.11 -15.11
CA ALA A 82 -2.86 -4.13 -14.49
C ALA A 82 -3.32 -4.46 -13.05
N CYS A 83 -3.73 -3.46 -12.28
CA CYS A 83 -4.23 -3.60 -10.92
C CYS A 83 -5.49 -4.48 -10.87
N MET A 84 -6.46 -4.17 -11.74
CA MET A 84 -7.72 -4.91 -11.85
C MET A 84 -7.50 -6.35 -12.32
N GLU A 85 -6.62 -6.55 -13.31
CA GLU A 85 -6.23 -7.89 -13.78
C GLU A 85 -5.58 -8.70 -12.64
N SER A 86 -4.65 -8.11 -11.89
CA SER A 86 -3.99 -8.75 -10.75
C SER A 86 -4.98 -9.12 -9.64
N LEU A 87 -5.92 -8.24 -9.30
CA LEU A 87 -6.96 -8.49 -8.30
C LEU A 87 -7.85 -9.69 -8.68
N GLN A 88 -8.05 -9.91 -9.97
CA GLN A 88 -8.87 -11.02 -10.49
C GLN A 88 -8.09 -12.32 -10.66
N THR A 89 -6.80 -12.25 -10.95
CA THR A 89 -6.02 -13.43 -11.42
C THR A 89 -4.96 -13.93 -10.45
N TYR A 90 -4.36 -13.05 -9.64
CA TYR A 90 -3.33 -13.49 -8.70
C TYR A 90 -3.98 -14.22 -7.52
N GLU A 91 -3.58 -15.46 -7.25
CA GLU A 91 -4.19 -16.30 -6.21
C GLU A 91 -3.59 -16.09 -4.81
N GLY A 92 -2.46 -15.38 -4.71
CA GLY A 92 -1.78 -15.12 -3.45
C GLY A 92 -2.35 -13.94 -2.65
N ILE A 93 -1.57 -13.52 -1.65
CA ILE A 93 -1.91 -12.41 -0.76
C ILE A 93 -1.65 -11.08 -1.47
N ILE A 94 -2.60 -10.14 -1.39
CA ILE A 94 -2.53 -8.84 -2.05
C ILE A 94 -2.61 -7.72 -1.01
N ILE A 95 -1.76 -6.71 -1.17
CA ILE A 95 -1.86 -5.44 -0.46
C ILE A 95 -1.70 -4.28 -1.46
N ALA A 96 -2.08 -3.08 -1.05
CA ALA A 96 -1.52 -1.85 -1.58
C ALA A 96 -0.72 -1.22 -0.45
N SER A 97 0.60 -1.30 -0.50
CA SER A 97 1.45 -0.94 0.64
C SER A 97 1.44 0.56 0.96
N HIS A 98 1.23 1.40 -0.05
CA HIS A 98 1.18 2.87 0.01
C HIS A 98 0.34 3.41 -1.17
N ALA A 99 -0.96 3.60 -0.98
CA ALA A 99 -1.86 4.23 -1.95
C ALA A 99 -3.01 4.99 -1.28
N ASN A 100 -3.53 6.01 -1.96
CA ASN A 100 -4.68 6.80 -1.52
C ASN A 100 -5.89 6.58 -2.45
N PRO A 101 -7.14 6.78 -1.97
CA PRO A 101 -8.33 6.70 -2.81
C PRO A 101 -8.42 7.84 -3.83
N ARG A 102 -8.87 7.53 -5.06
CA ARG A 102 -9.15 8.54 -6.10
C ARG A 102 -10.18 9.58 -5.68
N HIS A 103 -11.05 9.23 -4.73
CA HIS A 103 -12.01 10.16 -4.12
C HIS A 103 -11.38 11.48 -3.64
N PHE A 104 -10.13 11.43 -3.14
CA PHE A 104 -9.43 12.61 -2.63
C PHE A 104 -8.53 13.29 -3.66
N CYS A 105 -7.93 12.51 -4.56
CA CYS A 105 -7.07 13.01 -5.63
C CYS A 105 -7.14 12.04 -6.81
N ASP A 106 -7.73 12.48 -7.92
CA ASP A 106 -7.98 11.61 -9.06
C ASP A 106 -6.78 11.57 -10.01
N THR A 107 -5.88 10.61 -9.78
CA THR A 107 -4.73 10.34 -10.67
C THR A 107 -4.50 8.84 -10.86
N ASP A 108 -3.60 8.49 -11.77
CA ASP A 108 -3.17 7.11 -12.03
C ASP A 108 -2.31 6.50 -10.90
N ARG A 109 -1.95 7.28 -9.88
CA ARG A 109 -1.26 6.79 -8.67
C ARG A 109 -2.23 6.33 -7.56
N HIS A 110 -3.50 6.69 -7.68
CA HIS A 110 -4.55 6.45 -6.70
C HIS A 110 -5.43 5.26 -7.11
N LEU A 111 -6.00 4.56 -6.12
CA LEU A 111 -6.90 3.45 -6.38
C LEU A 111 -8.33 3.93 -6.56
N SER A 112 -9.02 3.36 -7.56
CA SER A 112 -10.45 3.53 -7.75
C SER A 112 -11.26 2.85 -6.64
N ASP A 113 -12.49 3.29 -6.43
CA ASP A 113 -13.41 2.65 -5.49
C ASP A 113 -13.63 1.16 -5.81
N GLU A 114 -13.62 0.82 -7.10
CA GLU A 114 -13.75 -0.56 -7.58
C GLU A 114 -12.54 -1.40 -7.16
N ALA A 115 -11.32 -0.89 -7.40
CA ALA A 115 -10.09 -1.56 -6.96
C ALA A 115 -10.03 -1.72 -5.43
N ILE A 116 -10.46 -0.71 -4.66
CA ILE A 116 -10.49 -0.78 -3.18
C ILE A 116 -11.49 -1.86 -2.71
N LYS A 117 -12.67 -1.94 -3.32
CA LYS A 117 -13.67 -2.98 -2.99
C LYS A 117 -13.16 -4.37 -3.33
N LEU A 118 -12.61 -4.57 -4.52
CA LEU A 118 -12.03 -5.85 -4.92
C LEU A 118 -10.85 -6.24 -4.02
N LEU A 119 -9.99 -5.29 -3.64
CA LEU A 119 -8.93 -5.54 -2.66
C LEU A 119 -9.51 -6.02 -1.33
N ALA A 120 -10.58 -5.40 -0.84
CA ALA A 120 -11.26 -5.81 0.39
C ALA A 120 -11.94 -7.19 0.26
N GLU A 121 -12.56 -7.50 -0.88
CA GLU A 121 -13.12 -8.84 -1.17
C GLU A 121 -12.05 -9.93 -1.17
N ARG A 122 -10.83 -9.59 -1.60
CA ARG A 122 -9.63 -10.42 -1.50
C ARG A 122 -8.96 -10.39 -0.12
N ASP A 123 -9.61 -9.77 0.87
CA ASP A 123 -9.14 -9.59 2.23
C ASP A 123 -7.77 -8.88 2.32
N GLY A 124 -7.46 -8.05 1.32
CA GLY A 124 -6.27 -7.23 1.26
C GLY A 124 -6.36 -5.99 2.16
N VAL A 125 -5.25 -5.25 2.21
CA VAL A 125 -5.09 -4.04 3.04
C VAL A 125 -4.47 -2.93 2.20
N MET A 126 -5.04 -1.73 2.28
CA MET A 126 -4.48 -0.52 1.67
C MET A 126 -3.82 0.37 2.73
N GLY A 127 -2.52 0.61 2.59
CA GLY A 127 -1.77 1.55 3.42
C GLY A 127 -1.89 2.97 2.88
N LEU A 128 -2.32 3.91 3.70
CA LEU A 128 -2.46 5.31 3.29
C LEU A 128 -1.10 6.02 3.21
N VAL A 129 -0.92 6.78 2.12
CA VAL A 129 0.27 7.58 1.85
C VAL A 129 0.19 8.92 2.58
N MET A 130 1.27 9.32 3.22
CA MET A 130 1.33 10.57 3.99
C MET A 130 2.09 11.66 3.27
N LEU A 131 2.26 11.61 1.94
CA LEU A 131 2.93 12.70 1.21
C LEU A 131 1.90 13.67 0.63
N ASN A 132 2.08 14.97 0.88
CA ASN A 132 1.18 16.05 0.45
C ASN A 132 0.91 16.04 -1.06
N LEU A 133 1.88 15.61 -1.86
CA LEU A 133 1.75 15.50 -3.32
C LEU A 133 0.71 14.48 -3.79
N PHE A 134 0.27 13.56 -2.92
CA PHE A 134 -0.78 12.58 -3.18
C PHE A 134 -2.12 12.93 -2.52
N TRP A 135 -2.30 14.19 -2.12
CA TRP A 135 -3.56 14.68 -1.56
C TRP A 135 -4.17 15.83 -2.37
N LYS A 136 -3.46 16.32 -3.40
CA LYS A 136 -3.89 17.39 -4.29
C LYS A 136 -3.43 17.13 -5.73
N THR A 137 -4.34 17.26 -6.70
CA THR A 137 -4.04 17.01 -8.12
C THR A 137 -3.09 18.07 -8.70
N ASP A 138 -3.17 19.30 -8.22
CA ASP A 138 -2.41 20.46 -8.67
C ASP A 138 -1.30 20.88 -7.69
N TYR A 139 -0.85 19.93 -6.86
CA TYR A 139 0.16 20.14 -5.80
C TYR A 139 1.34 21.01 -6.26
N GLN A 140 1.63 22.04 -5.49
CA GLN A 140 2.83 22.85 -5.58
C GLN A 140 3.74 22.60 -4.37
N PRO A 141 5.08 22.67 -4.52
CA PRO A 141 5.99 22.63 -3.38
C PRO A 141 5.61 23.69 -2.32
N GLY A 142 5.39 23.24 -1.09
CA GLY A 142 4.93 24.07 0.03
C GLY A 142 3.44 23.95 0.34
N ASP A 143 2.64 23.33 -0.55
CA ASP A 143 1.25 23.01 -0.25
C ASP A 143 1.15 22.06 0.94
N GLN A 144 0.30 22.43 1.89
CA GLN A 144 0.03 21.64 3.08
C GLN A 144 -1.29 20.88 2.95
N THR A 145 -1.32 19.68 3.54
CA THR A 145 -2.52 18.87 3.71
C THR A 145 -2.88 18.85 5.19
N PRO A 146 -4.13 19.18 5.57
CA PRO A 146 -4.52 19.08 6.98
C PRO A 146 -4.50 17.62 7.43
N PHE A 147 -4.06 17.37 8.66
CA PHE A 147 -4.01 16.02 9.24
C PHE A 147 -5.36 15.29 9.18
N SER A 148 -6.46 16.04 9.34
CA SER A 148 -7.82 15.51 9.24
C SER A 148 -8.10 14.78 7.92
N ARG A 149 -7.41 15.13 6.83
CA ARG A 149 -7.53 14.46 5.52
C ARG A 149 -7.13 12.99 5.59
N VAL A 150 -6.10 12.67 6.37
CA VAL A 150 -5.65 11.28 6.59
C VAL A 150 -6.75 10.49 7.29
N LEU A 151 -7.34 11.08 8.33
CA LEU A 151 -8.44 10.47 9.07
C LEU A 151 -9.70 10.32 8.19
N ASP A 152 -9.98 11.28 7.31
CA ASP A 152 -11.09 11.23 6.35
C ASP A 152 -10.90 10.07 5.38
N ALA A 153 -9.67 9.82 4.94
CA ALA A 153 -9.37 8.71 4.05
C ALA A 153 -9.53 7.34 4.74
N VAL A 154 -9.10 7.21 5.99
CA VAL A 154 -9.38 5.98 6.78
C VAL A 154 -10.89 5.77 6.86
N ASP A 155 -11.63 6.80 7.23
CA ASP A 155 -13.07 6.72 7.40
C ASP A 155 -13.80 6.37 6.10
N TYR A 156 -13.39 6.99 5.00
CA TYR A 156 -13.90 6.71 3.67
C TYR A 156 -13.71 5.23 3.27
N ILE A 157 -12.52 4.66 3.47
CA ILE A 157 -12.24 3.25 3.14
C ILE A 157 -13.06 2.32 4.02
N CYS A 158 -13.18 2.63 5.33
CA CYS A 158 -14.02 1.87 6.25
C CYS A 158 -15.49 1.86 5.81
N GLN A 159 -16.03 3.00 5.39
CA GLN A 159 -17.40 3.10 4.88
C GLN A 159 -17.56 2.36 3.54
N LEU A 160 -16.59 2.48 2.63
CA LEU A 160 -16.61 1.87 1.31
C LEU A 160 -16.58 0.33 1.38
N THR A 161 -15.79 -0.21 2.32
CA THR A 161 -15.59 -1.66 2.51
C THR A 161 -16.49 -2.25 3.60
N GLY A 162 -17.15 -1.40 4.40
CA GLY A 162 -17.92 -1.81 5.56
C GLY A 162 -17.08 -2.31 6.74
N SER A 163 -15.76 -2.10 6.73
CA SER A 163 -14.86 -2.63 7.77
C SER A 163 -13.56 -1.85 7.92
N ALA A 164 -13.06 -1.74 9.16
CA ALA A 164 -11.72 -1.23 9.43
C ALA A 164 -10.59 -2.22 9.09
N LYS A 165 -10.90 -3.42 8.59
CA LYS A 165 -9.91 -4.50 8.33
C LYS A 165 -9.02 -4.30 7.10
N HIS A 166 -9.39 -3.36 6.23
CA HIS A 166 -8.81 -3.22 4.89
C HIS A 166 -8.01 -1.92 4.70
N VAL A 167 -7.73 -1.20 5.78
CA VAL A 167 -6.93 0.03 5.77
C VAL A 167 -5.79 -0.05 6.78
N GLY A 168 -4.67 0.57 6.46
CA GLY A 168 -3.50 0.68 7.32
C GLY A 168 -2.68 1.93 7.03
N ILE A 169 -1.46 1.96 7.55
CA ILE A 169 -0.53 3.08 7.41
C ILE A 169 0.60 2.67 6.47
N GLY A 170 0.75 3.40 5.36
CA GLY A 170 1.76 3.18 4.32
C GLY A 170 2.45 4.49 3.98
N THR A 171 3.22 5.03 4.93
CA THR A 171 3.56 6.47 4.97
C THR A 171 4.24 7.01 3.73
N ASP A 172 5.02 6.19 3.02
CA ASP A 172 5.96 6.60 1.97
C ASP A 172 6.99 7.62 2.48
N TRP A 173 7.23 7.60 3.79
CA TRP A 173 8.18 8.47 4.45
C TRP A 173 9.59 8.18 3.91
N PHE A 174 10.36 9.22 3.62
CA PHE A 174 11.71 9.14 3.06
C PHE A 174 11.81 8.76 1.57
N ALA A 175 10.71 8.74 0.81
CA ALA A 175 10.72 8.62 -0.66
C ALA A 175 11.25 9.88 -1.39
N GLY A 176 12.26 10.53 -0.83
CA GLY A 176 12.90 11.73 -1.40
C GLY A 176 12.23 13.06 -1.03
N VAL A 177 11.19 13.06 -0.19
CA VAL A 177 10.57 14.27 0.36
C VAL A 177 10.98 14.47 1.83
N GLY A 178 11.36 15.70 2.18
CA GLY A 178 11.67 16.09 3.56
C GLY A 178 10.40 16.23 4.41
N SER A 179 10.56 16.68 5.67
CA SER A 179 9.45 16.94 6.60
C SER A 179 8.39 17.88 6.07
N ASP A 180 8.74 18.77 5.13
CA ASP A 180 7.79 19.74 4.55
C ASP A 180 6.83 19.09 3.53
N GLY A 181 7.05 17.82 3.20
CA GLY A 181 6.29 17.04 2.23
C GLY A 181 5.18 16.18 2.81
N VAL A 182 4.93 16.23 4.12
CA VAL A 182 3.89 15.42 4.80
C VAL A 182 2.80 16.30 5.44
N PRO A 183 1.61 15.77 5.77
CA PRO A 183 0.53 16.54 6.39
C PRO A 183 0.96 17.31 7.62
N GLU A 184 0.22 18.40 7.89
CA GLU A 184 0.37 19.17 9.11
C GLU A 184 0.31 18.25 10.33
N GLU A 185 1.01 18.62 11.41
CA GLU A 185 1.08 17.86 12.67
C GLU A 185 1.84 16.52 12.60
N LEU A 186 2.31 16.06 11.43
CA LEU A 186 3.15 14.87 11.29
C LEU A 186 4.61 15.24 11.05
N ASP A 187 5.30 15.78 12.06
CA ASP A 187 6.71 16.19 11.91
C ASP A 187 7.69 15.01 11.84
N SER A 188 7.30 13.86 12.41
CA SER A 188 8.15 12.67 12.52
C SER A 188 7.36 11.35 12.52
N VAL A 189 8.06 10.24 12.35
CA VAL A 189 7.49 8.89 12.56
C VAL A 189 6.91 8.70 13.97
N SER A 190 7.36 9.49 14.94
CA SER A 190 6.84 9.47 16.30
C SER A 190 5.49 10.16 16.43
N ASP A 191 4.95 10.79 15.39
CA ASP A 191 3.64 11.44 15.39
C ASP A 191 2.52 10.54 14.85
N LEU A 192 2.85 9.37 14.29
CA LEU A 192 1.86 8.44 13.73
C LEU A 192 0.81 7.96 14.75
N TRP A 193 1.11 8.00 16.06
CA TRP A 193 0.11 7.69 17.09
C TRP A 193 -1.08 8.66 17.11
N LYS A 194 -0.93 9.88 16.57
CA LYS A 194 -2.01 10.85 16.41
C LYS A 194 -3.13 10.30 15.52
N ILE A 195 -2.83 9.40 14.59
CA ILE A 195 -3.85 8.72 13.76
C ILE A 195 -4.78 7.93 14.66
N GLY A 196 -4.22 7.12 15.56
CA GLY A 196 -5.02 6.36 16.51
C GLY A 196 -5.79 7.24 17.50
N ALA A 197 -5.25 8.40 17.90
CA ALA A 197 -5.99 9.35 18.74
C ALA A 197 -7.20 9.95 17.98
N GLY A 198 -6.97 10.44 16.76
CA GLY A 198 -8.02 11.04 15.93
C GLY A 198 -9.12 10.05 15.53
N LEU A 199 -8.78 8.78 15.29
CA LEU A 199 -9.79 7.74 15.02
C LEU A 199 -10.68 7.47 16.24
N ARG A 200 -10.12 7.46 17.47
CA ARG A 200 -10.93 7.34 18.69
C ARG A 200 -11.90 8.51 18.86
N GLU A 201 -11.44 9.73 18.57
CA GLU A 201 -12.31 10.92 18.61
C GLU A 201 -13.45 10.85 17.60
N ARG A 202 -13.25 10.13 16.48
CA ARG A 202 -14.29 9.83 15.48
C ARG A 202 -15.20 8.65 15.84
N GLY A 203 -15.00 8.02 17.00
CA GLY A 203 -15.85 6.95 17.50
C GLY A 203 -15.44 5.54 17.06
N TYR A 204 -14.26 5.35 16.48
CA TYR A 204 -13.72 4.01 16.22
C TYR A 204 -13.43 3.27 17.53
N SER A 205 -13.71 1.97 17.55
CA SER A 205 -13.39 1.14 18.71
C SER A 205 -11.88 0.98 18.88
N ASP A 206 -11.41 0.68 20.09
CA ASP A 206 -9.99 0.39 20.31
C ASP A 206 -9.49 -0.79 19.46
N ALA A 207 -10.36 -1.76 19.16
CA ALA A 207 -10.04 -2.88 18.29
C ALA A 207 -9.83 -2.45 16.83
N ASP A 208 -10.69 -1.55 16.32
CA ASP A 208 -10.52 -1.01 14.97
C ASP A 208 -9.28 -0.13 14.87
N VAL A 209 -9.03 0.71 15.89
CA VAL A 209 -7.82 1.53 15.94
C VAL A 209 -6.56 0.67 15.95
N GLU A 210 -6.50 -0.39 16.77
CA GLU A 210 -5.36 -1.33 16.77
C GLU A 210 -5.19 -2.02 15.42
N ALA A 211 -6.32 -2.39 14.77
CA ALA A 211 -6.33 -2.99 13.45
C ALA A 211 -5.70 -2.05 12.40
N VAL A 212 -6.13 -0.79 12.34
CA VAL A 212 -5.60 0.21 11.39
C VAL A 212 -4.13 0.54 11.69
N MET A 213 -3.78 0.71 12.97
CA MET A 213 -2.43 1.12 13.36
C MET A 213 -1.37 0.05 13.07
N SER A 214 -1.72 -1.25 13.13
CA SER A 214 -0.78 -2.32 12.78
C SER A 214 -1.43 -3.66 12.48
N GLY A 215 -2.55 -3.99 13.13
CA GLY A 215 -3.12 -5.34 13.13
C GLY A 215 -3.45 -5.89 11.74
N ASN A 216 -3.91 -5.04 10.82
CA ASN A 216 -4.28 -5.42 9.46
C ASN A 216 -3.07 -5.85 8.63
N PHE A 217 -1.99 -5.07 8.63
CA PHE A 217 -0.76 -5.47 7.95
C PHE A 217 -0.09 -6.66 8.63
N LEU A 218 -0.03 -6.68 9.97
CA LEU A 218 0.53 -7.81 10.72
C LEU A 218 -0.19 -9.12 10.43
N ARG A 219 -1.51 -9.07 10.19
CA ARG A 219 -2.31 -10.22 9.78
C ARG A 219 -1.87 -10.73 8.41
N LYS A 220 -1.78 -9.87 7.40
CA LYS A 220 -1.27 -10.25 6.06
C LYS A 220 0.15 -10.80 6.11
N LEU A 221 1.03 -10.20 6.92
CA LEU A 221 2.39 -10.70 7.12
C LEU A 221 2.41 -12.07 7.80
N ARG A 222 1.58 -12.33 8.80
CA ARG A 222 1.49 -13.66 9.44
C ARG A 222 0.91 -14.74 8.52
N GLU A 223 0.07 -14.36 7.56
CA GLU A 223 -0.43 -15.27 6.54
C GLU A 223 0.63 -15.61 5.48
N ALA A 224 1.54 -14.67 5.17
CA ALA A 224 2.55 -14.81 4.12
C ALA A 224 3.87 -15.43 4.59
N LEU A 225 4.33 -15.04 5.79
CA LEU A 225 5.68 -15.33 6.27
C LEU A 225 5.77 -16.72 6.92
N PRO A 226 6.91 -17.43 6.77
CA PRO A 226 7.15 -18.74 7.37
C PRO A 226 7.28 -18.72 8.90
#